data_AF-A0A977KY51-F1
#
_entry.id   AF-A0A977KY51-F1
#
_cell.length_a   1.000
_cell.length_b   1.000
_cell.length_c   1.000
_cell.angle_alpha   90.00
_cell.angle_beta   90.00
_cell.angle_gamma   90.00
#
_symmetry.space_group_name_H-M   'P 1'
#
loop_
_entity.id
_entity.type
_entity.pdbx_description
1 polymer ?
#
loop_
_entity_poly.entity_id
_entity_poly.type
_entity_poly.pdbx_seq_one_letter_code
_entity_poly.pdbx_strand_id
1 'polypeptide(L)'
;MAKQLIGETFTGYLGSDRYGSYSWVKPELRQLCWSHVLRDFQAMAERTGASQEIGTALLARGYRLFHWWHKVRDGTLSKELFIEAVELLRWGMHQELMSAAAIEIGWREKSPLAKTVRTCRKLLKVEAALWTFVYREGVEPTNNSAQRALRPAVIWRNLSFGSQSQAGSEFVSRMLTVNHSLKLQGRSVLDFLTQSCLAARLGEQPPSLSRAC
;
A
#
# COMPACT_ATOMS: atom_id res chain seq x y z
N MET A 1 16.90 -6.87 4.44
CA MET A 1 16.43 -5.59 3.85
C MET A 1 15.19 -5.02 4.54
N ALA A 2 13.95 -5.44 4.26
CA ALA A 2 12.76 -4.80 4.85
C ALA A 2 12.74 -4.85 6.40
N LYS A 3 13.05 -6.02 6.99
CA LYS A 3 13.14 -6.20 8.45
C LYS A 3 14.20 -5.31 9.12
N GLN A 4 15.32 -5.08 8.44
CA GLN A 4 16.41 -4.22 8.94
C GLN A 4 16.08 -2.73 8.85
N LEU A 5 15.26 -2.32 7.87
CA LEU A 5 14.85 -0.93 7.68
C LEU A 5 13.72 -0.51 8.62
N ILE A 6 12.79 -1.42 8.90
CA ILE A 6 11.59 -1.15 9.72
C ILE A 6 11.85 -1.38 11.21
N GLY A 7 12.86 -2.20 11.55
CA GLY A 7 13.17 -2.60 12.92
C GLY A 7 12.26 -3.72 13.42
N GLU A 8 12.73 -4.49 14.39
CA GLU A 8 11.97 -5.63 14.95
C GLU A 8 10.83 -5.19 15.89
N THR A 9 10.84 -3.91 16.32
CA THR A 9 9.90 -3.31 17.28
C THR A 9 8.80 -2.46 16.62
N PHE A 10 8.50 -2.68 15.35
CA PHE A 10 7.45 -1.92 14.65
C PHE A 10 6.06 -2.19 15.25
N THR A 11 5.47 -1.15 15.84
CA THR A 11 4.15 -1.17 16.47
C THR A 11 3.03 -0.57 15.60
N GLY A 12 3.38 -0.05 14.41
CA GLY A 12 2.43 0.54 13.46
C GLY A 12 1.76 -0.46 12.52
N TYR A 13 1.09 0.05 11.49
CA TYR A 13 0.49 -0.75 10.42
C TYR A 13 1.30 -0.64 9.13
N LEU A 14 1.60 -1.78 8.50
CA LEU A 14 2.41 -1.84 7.29
C LEU A 14 1.55 -2.05 6.03
N GLY A 15 1.45 -1.01 5.20
CA GLY A 15 0.89 -1.09 3.85
C GLY A 15 1.81 -1.86 2.88
N SER A 16 1.35 -2.95 2.26
CA SER A 16 2.18 -3.76 1.34
C SER A 16 1.41 -4.32 0.14
N ASP A 17 2.12 -4.56 -0.97
CA ASP A 17 1.62 -5.16 -2.22
C ASP A 17 1.59 -6.71 -2.20
N ARG A 18 1.61 -7.32 -1.00
CA ARG A 18 1.73 -8.77 -0.77
C ARG A 18 3.08 -9.37 -1.21
N TYR A 19 4.12 -8.56 -1.41
CA TYR A 19 5.47 -9.07 -1.65
C TYR A 19 5.99 -9.90 -0.46
N GLY A 20 6.70 -10.99 -0.75
CA GLY A 20 7.10 -12.00 0.24
C GLY A 20 8.05 -11.51 1.33
N SER A 21 8.74 -10.39 1.11
CA SER A 21 9.67 -9.79 2.10
C SER A 21 9.00 -9.31 3.39
N TYR A 22 7.67 -9.23 3.42
CA TYR A 22 6.87 -8.80 4.56
C TYR A 22 6.17 -9.95 5.30
N SER A 23 6.44 -11.20 4.93
CA SER A 23 5.82 -12.39 5.54
C SER A 23 6.13 -12.57 7.03
N TRP A 24 7.22 -11.97 7.51
CA TRP A 24 7.61 -11.99 8.93
C TRP A 24 6.76 -11.05 9.80
N VAL A 25 6.01 -10.13 9.20
CA VAL A 25 5.08 -9.25 9.92
C VAL A 25 3.73 -9.96 10.05
N LYS A 26 3.19 -9.99 11.27
CA LYS A 26 1.88 -10.55 11.58
C LYS A 26 0.78 -9.93 10.69
N PRO A 27 -0.14 -10.71 10.10
CA PRO A 27 -1.21 -10.18 9.25
C PRO A 27 -2.02 -9.04 9.88
N GLU A 28 -2.23 -9.07 11.20
CA GLU A 28 -3.02 -8.08 11.95
C GLU A 28 -2.33 -6.70 12.02
N LEU A 29 -1.01 -6.65 11.79
CA LEU A 29 -0.22 -5.43 11.73
C LEU A 29 0.01 -4.96 10.29
N ARG A 30 -0.70 -5.54 9.32
CA ARG A 30 -0.52 -5.26 7.90
C ARG A 30 -1.80 -4.73 7.29
N GLN A 31 -1.64 -3.90 6.27
CA GLN A 31 -2.69 -3.56 5.32
C GLN A 31 -2.22 -4.00 3.93
N LEU A 32 -2.94 -4.93 3.31
CA LEU A 32 -2.69 -5.26 1.91
C LEU A 32 -3.22 -4.15 1.02
N CYS A 33 -2.42 -3.78 0.02
CA CYS A 33 -2.84 -2.81 -0.97
C CYS A 33 -3.93 -3.44 -1.84
N TRP A 34 -5.16 -2.95 -1.66
CA TRP A 34 -6.32 -3.43 -2.39
C TRP A 34 -6.23 -3.23 -3.90
N SER A 35 -5.47 -2.26 -4.40
CA SER A 35 -5.23 -2.14 -5.85
C SER A 35 -4.54 -3.38 -6.45
N HIS A 36 -3.76 -4.12 -5.67
CA HIS A 36 -3.19 -5.40 -6.10
C HIS A 36 -4.23 -6.53 -5.98
N VAL A 37 -5.03 -6.52 -4.91
CA VAL A 37 -6.14 -7.47 -4.70
C VAL A 37 -7.17 -7.39 -5.83
N LEU A 38 -7.60 -6.18 -6.20
CA LEU A 38 -8.55 -5.95 -7.30
C LEU A 38 -7.97 -6.39 -8.64
N ARG A 39 -6.67 -6.24 -8.88
CA ARG A 39 -6.02 -6.76 -10.08
C ARG A 39 -5.97 -8.29 -10.12
N ASP A 40 -5.74 -8.95 -8.97
CA ASP A 40 -5.85 -10.40 -8.87
C ASP A 40 -7.27 -10.86 -9.22
N PHE A 41 -8.29 -10.18 -8.69
CA PHE A 41 -9.70 -10.47 -8.96
C PHE A 41 -10.08 -10.22 -10.43
N GLN A 42 -9.64 -9.12 -11.00
CA GLN A 42 -9.80 -8.82 -12.44
C GLN A 42 -9.18 -9.93 -13.29
N ALA A 43 -7.94 -10.32 -13.00
CA ALA A 43 -7.26 -11.40 -13.72
C ALA A 43 -7.91 -12.78 -13.53
N MET A 44 -8.72 -12.97 -12.49
CA MET A 44 -9.58 -14.15 -12.31
C MET A 44 -10.85 -14.02 -13.16
N ALA A 45 -11.50 -12.86 -13.14
CA ALA A 45 -12.71 -12.55 -13.90
C ALA A 45 -12.49 -12.61 -15.42
N GLU A 46 -11.27 -12.34 -15.90
CA GLU A 46 -10.90 -12.43 -17.33
C GLU A 46 -10.60 -13.87 -17.80
N ARG A 47 -10.68 -14.87 -16.92
CA ARG A 47 -10.56 -16.29 -17.29
C ARG A 47 -11.92 -16.82 -17.75
N THR A 48 -12.03 -18.14 -17.93
CA THR A 48 -13.27 -18.82 -18.29
C THR A 48 -13.74 -19.78 -17.19
N GLY A 49 -15.02 -20.17 -17.25
CA GLY A 49 -15.65 -21.11 -16.33
C GLY A 49 -15.67 -20.62 -14.89
N ALA A 50 -15.53 -21.54 -13.93
CA ALA A 50 -15.58 -21.22 -12.50
C ALA A 50 -14.61 -20.09 -12.07
N SER A 51 -13.47 -19.92 -12.74
CA SER A 51 -12.55 -18.82 -12.43
C SER A 51 -13.16 -17.44 -12.69
N GLN A 52 -13.92 -17.32 -13.78
CA GLN A 52 -14.61 -16.09 -14.16
C GLN A 52 -15.68 -15.75 -13.12
N GLU A 53 -16.49 -16.73 -12.74
CA GLU A 53 -17.56 -16.58 -11.75
C GLU A 53 -17.02 -16.09 -10.41
N ILE A 54 -16.00 -16.79 -9.88
CA ILE A 54 -15.32 -16.43 -8.62
C ILE A 54 -14.71 -15.02 -8.73
N GLY A 55 -13.99 -14.75 -9.83
CA GLY A 55 -13.33 -13.46 -10.04
C GLY A 55 -14.32 -12.30 -10.08
N THR A 56 -15.40 -12.43 -10.84
CA THR A 56 -16.47 -11.44 -10.96
C THR A 56 -17.16 -11.20 -9.61
N ALA A 57 -17.48 -12.26 -8.87
CA ALA A 57 -18.10 -12.16 -7.55
C ALA A 57 -17.23 -11.42 -6.53
N LEU A 58 -15.92 -11.71 -6.51
CA LEU A 58 -14.94 -11.03 -5.65
C LEU A 58 -14.73 -9.57 -6.07
N LEU A 59 -14.65 -9.31 -7.37
CA LEU A 59 -14.47 -7.97 -7.92
C LEU A 59 -15.66 -7.06 -7.60
N ALA A 60 -16.89 -7.56 -7.74
CA ALA A 60 -18.11 -6.82 -7.38
C ALA A 60 -18.11 -6.39 -5.91
N ARG A 61 -17.69 -7.28 -5.00
CA ARG A 61 -17.51 -6.95 -3.58
C ARG A 61 -16.39 -5.93 -3.37
N GLY A 62 -15.26 -6.10 -4.07
CA GLY A 62 -14.17 -5.15 -4.04
C GLY A 62 -14.59 -3.73 -4.45
N TYR A 63 -15.34 -3.59 -5.54
CA TYR A 63 -15.84 -2.28 -5.96
C TYR A 63 -16.88 -1.69 -5.00
N ARG A 64 -17.75 -2.53 -4.42
CA ARG A 64 -18.71 -2.07 -3.39
C ARG A 64 -17.99 -1.54 -2.15
N LEU A 65 -16.94 -2.23 -1.70
CA LEU A 65 -16.09 -1.78 -0.60
C LEU A 65 -15.47 -0.40 -0.90
N PHE A 66 -14.93 -0.21 -2.10
CA PHE A 66 -14.33 1.07 -2.49
C PHE A 66 -15.36 2.19 -2.63
N HIS A 67 -16.55 1.87 -3.15
CA HIS A 67 -17.66 2.83 -3.21
C HIS A 67 -18.00 3.37 -1.82
N TRP A 68 -18.14 2.49 -0.82
CA TRP A 68 -18.38 2.94 0.55
C TRP A 68 -17.18 3.67 1.15
N TRP A 69 -15.96 3.21 0.90
CA TRP A 69 -14.75 3.91 1.34
C TRP A 69 -14.66 5.34 0.80
N HIS A 70 -15.03 5.55 -0.48
CA HIS A 70 -15.08 6.89 -1.06
C HIS A 70 -16.09 7.79 -0.35
N LYS A 71 -17.27 7.26 0.01
CA LYS A 71 -18.27 7.97 0.81
C LYS A 71 -17.79 8.31 2.22
N VAL A 72 -16.98 7.45 2.84
CA VAL A 72 -16.34 7.80 4.12
C VAL A 72 -15.36 8.96 3.93
N ARG A 73 -14.58 8.94 2.86
CA ARG A 73 -13.57 9.97 2.59
C ARG A 73 -14.15 11.34 2.23
N ASP A 74 -15.31 11.38 1.58
CA ASP A 74 -16.00 12.64 1.25
C ASP A 74 -16.99 13.10 2.34
N GLY A 75 -17.15 12.30 3.41
CA GLY A 75 -17.99 12.62 4.57
C GLY A 75 -19.47 12.29 4.40
N THR A 76 -19.88 11.63 3.30
CA THR A 76 -21.27 11.24 3.04
C THR A 76 -21.69 9.90 3.69
N LEU A 77 -20.74 9.18 4.29
CA LEU A 77 -21.00 7.97 5.08
C LEU A 77 -20.16 8.00 6.37
N SER A 78 -20.79 7.76 7.52
CA SER A 78 -20.06 7.70 8.79
C SER A 78 -19.15 6.46 8.86
N LYS A 79 -18.11 6.52 9.69
CA LYS A 79 -17.16 5.42 9.86
C LYS A 79 -17.85 4.19 10.48
N GLU A 80 -18.78 4.41 11.39
CA GLU A 80 -19.55 3.39 12.11
C GLU A 80 -20.43 2.60 11.13
N LEU A 81 -21.23 3.30 10.32
CA LEU A 81 -22.06 2.68 9.29
C LEU A 81 -21.23 1.96 8.22
N PHE A 82 -20.04 2.50 7.90
CA PHE A 82 -19.11 1.82 7.01
C PHE A 82 -18.62 0.49 7.59
N ILE A 83 -18.24 0.47 8.87
CA ILE A 83 -17.80 -0.77 9.54
C ILE A 83 -18.94 -1.80 9.50
N GLU A 84 -20.16 -1.42 9.90
CA GLU A 84 -21.33 -2.31 9.88
C GLU A 84 -21.61 -2.87 8.47
N ALA A 85 -21.59 -2.02 7.44
CA ALA A 85 -21.80 -2.44 6.06
C ALA A 85 -20.72 -3.42 5.57
N VAL A 86 -19.48 -3.25 6.03
CA VAL A 86 -18.36 -4.10 5.65
C VAL A 86 -18.43 -5.48 6.28
N GLU A 87 -19.03 -5.67 7.46
CA GLU A 87 -19.10 -6.98 8.12
C GLU A 87 -19.76 -8.05 7.24
N LEU A 88 -20.92 -7.75 6.66
CA LEU A 88 -21.62 -8.67 5.75
C LEU A 88 -20.84 -8.90 4.45
N LEU A 89 -20.21 -7.86 3.92
CA LEU A 89 -19.38 -7.95 2.71
C LEU A 89 -18.17 -8.84 2.95
N ARG A 90 -17.50 -8.67 4.10
CA ARG A 90 -16.35 -9.44 4.54
C ARG A 90 -16.73 -10.91 4.71
N TRP A 91 -17.83 -11.20 5.39
CA TRP A 91 -18.34 -12.57 5.52
C TRP A 91 -18.59 -13.20 4.15
N GLY A 92 -19.30 -12.51 3.26
CA GLY A 92 -19.57 -13.01 1.92
C GLY A 92 -18.31 -13.21 1.06
N MET A 93 -17.30 -12.35 1.23
CA MET A 93 -16.00 -12.52 0.58
C MET A 93 -15.24 -13.73 1.15
N HIS A 94 -15.26 -13.93 2.46
CA HIS A 94 -14.65 -15.08 3.11
C HIS A 94 -15.25 -16.39 2.59
N GLN A 95 -16.58 -16.49 2.49
CA GLN A 95 -17.25 -17.67 1.94
C GLN A 95 -16.83 -17.94 0.49
N GLU A 96 -16.84 -16.92 -0.37
CA GLU A 96 -16.40 -17.05 -1.77
C GLU A 96 -14.95 -17.54 -1.87
N LEU A 97 -14.04 -16.98 -1.05
CA LEU A 97 -12.65 -17.42 -0.99
C LEU A 97 -12.52 -18.86 -0.49
N MET A 98 -13.30 -19.26 0.51
CA MET A 98 -13.31 -20.61 1.07
C MET A 98 -13.82 -21.64 0.06
N SER A 99 -14.94 -21.39 -0.58
CA SER A 99 -15.50 -22.24 -1.62
C SER A 99 -14.51 -22.43 -2.78
N ALA A 100 -13.89 -21.35 -3.25
CA ALA A 100 -12.85 -21.43 -4.27
C ALA A 100 -11.60 -22.20 -3.78
N ALA A 101 -11.19 -22.02 -2.53
CA ALA A 101 -10.01 -22.69 -1.96
C ALA A 101 -10.20 -24.20 -1.75
N ALA A 102 -11.45 -24.64 -1.56
CA ALA A 102 -11.83 -26.03 -1.36
C ALA A 102 -11.76 -26.87 -2.64
N ILE A 103 -11.74 -26.25 -3.82
CA ILE A 103 -11.61 -26.95 -5.10
C ILE A 103 -10.27 -27.71 -5.14
N GLU A 104 -10.33 -29.02 -5.39
CA GLU A 104 -9.15 -29.85 -5.54
C GLU A 104 -8.41 -29.53 -6.84
N ILE A 105 -7.09 -29.42 -6.73
CA ILE A 105 -6.21 -29.11 -7.86
C ILE A 105 -4.93 -29.94 -7.74
N GLY A 106 -4.35 -30.34 -8.86
CA GLY A 106 -3.07 -31.01 -8.88
C GLY A 106 -1.92 -30.11 -8.40
N TRP A 107 -0.93 -30.67 -7.70
CA TRP A 107 0.22 -29.92 -7.16
C TRP A 107 0.95 -29.07 -8.22
N ARG A 108 1.15 -29.64 -9.41
CA ARG A 108 1.81 -28.98 -10.57
C ARG A 108 0.83 -28.51 -11.64
N GLU A 109 -0.47 -28.54 -11.36
CA GLU A 109 -1.48 -28.14 -12.32
C GLU A 109 -1.35 -26.66 -12.67
N LYS A 110 -1.32 -26.33 -13.96
CA LYS A 110 -1.12 -24.95 -14.45
C LYS A 110 -2.40 -24.33 -15.03
N SER A 111 -3.54 -24.99 -14.86
CA SER A 111 -4.83 -24.52 -15.37
C SER A 111 -5.19 -23.12 -14.84
N PRO A 112 -6.02 -22.35 -15.56
CA PRO A 112 -6.57 -21.09 -15.06
C PRO A 112 -7.24 -21.25 -13.69
N LEU A 113 -8.00 -22.33 -13.51
CA LEU A 113 -8.64 -22.68 -12.23
C LEU A 113 -7.64 -22.91 -11.12
N ALA A 114 -6.59 -23.71 -11.35
CA ALA A 114 -5.55 -23.94 -10.34
C ALA A 114 -4.83 -22.65 -9.92
N LYS A 115 -4.67 -21.68 -10.83
CA LYS A 115 -4.15 -20.34 -10.47
C LYS A 115 -5.14 -19.58 -9.58
N THR A 116 -6.43 -19.55 -9.92
CA THR A 116 -7.52 -18.96 -9.14
C THR A 116 -7.54 -19.51 -7.71
N VAL A 117 -7.63 -20.85 -7.58
CA VAL A 117 -7.65 -21.56 -6.29
C VAL A 117 -6.43 -21.22 -5.44
N ARG A 118 -5.22 -21.20 -6.03
CA ARG A 118 -4.00 -20.82 -5.30
C ARG A 118 -4.00 -19.37 -4.85
N THR A 119 -4.55 -18.45 -5.64
CA THR A 119 -4.72 -17.05 -5.24
C THR A 119 -5.67 -16.94 -4.04
N CYS A 120 -6.83 -17.60 -4.09
CA CYS A 120 -7.79 -17.63 -2.97
C CYS A 120 -7.13 -18.21 -1.69
N ARG A 121 -6.45 -19.36 -1.79
CA ARG A 121 -5.70 -19.95 -0.66
C ARG A 121 -4.65 -19.01 -0.08
N LYS A 122 -3.94 -18.26 -0.93
CA LYS A 122 -2.95 -17.26 -0.46
C LYS A 122 -3.62 -16.09 0.25
N LEU A 123 -4.76 -15.62 -0.24
CA LEU A 123 -5.53 -14.53 0.37
C LEU A 123 -6.05 -14.89 1.75
N LEU A 124 -6.62 -16.10 1.91
CA LEU A 124 -7.13 -16.60 3.18
C LEU A 124 -6.06 -16.63 4.29
N LYS A 125 -4.82 -17.01 3.95
CA LYS A 125 -3.69 -16.99 4.90
C LYS A 125 -3.36 -15.61 5.46
N VAL A 126 -3.77 -14.55 4.79
CA VAL A 126 -3.47 -13.16 5.15
C VAL A 126 -4.73 -12.31 5.20
N GLU A 127 -5.89 -12.95 5.41
CA GLU A 127 -7.19 -12.29 5.27
C GLU A 127 -7.35 -11.11 6.23
N ALA A 128 -6.86 -11.24 7.47
CA ALA A 128 -6.88 -10.15 8.45
C ALA A 128 -6.27 -8.86 7.88
N ALA A 129 -5.21 -8.97 7.07
CA ALA A 129 -4.52 -7.84 6.47
C ALA A 129 -5.32 -7.14 5.35
N LEU A 130 -6.43 -7.72 4.87
CA LEU A 130 -7.31 -7.05 3.92
C LEU A 130 -8.12 -5.94 4.60
N TRP A 131 -8.42 -6.09 5.88
CA TRP A 131 -9.48 -5.32 6.56
C TRP A 131 -8.97 -4.27 7.53
N THR A 132 -7.66 -4.15 7.76
CA THR A 132 -7.08 -3.24 8.75
C THR A 132 -7.54 -1.79 8.59
N PHE A 133 -7.62 -1.26 7.37
CA PHE A 133 -8.09 0.10 7.06
C PHE A 133 -9.56 0.35 7.44
N VAL A 134 -10.35 -0.72 7.54
CA VAL A 134 -11.75 -0.63 7.95
C VAL A 134 -11.84 -0.24 9.42
N TYR A 135 -10.98 -0.81 10.26
CA TYR A 135 -11.08 -0.66 11.72
C TYR A 135 -10.06 0.30 12.32
N ARG A 136 -9.01 0.67 11.59
CA ARG A 136 -7.91 1.51 12.09
C ARG A 136 -7.90 2.87 11.40
N GLU A 137 -7.95 3.91 12.22
CA GLU A 137 -7.84 5.29 11.76
C GLU A 137 -6.46 5.55 11.13
N GLY A 138 -6.41 6.38 10.09
CA GLY A 138 -5.18 6.73 9.37
C GLY A 138 -4.59 5.64 8.47
N VAL A 139 -5.14 4.41 8.48
CA VAL A 139 -4.72 3.34 7.57
C VAL A 139 -5.52 3.44 6.27
N GLU A 140 -4.81 3.57 5.14
CA GLU A 140 -5.42 3.62 3.80
C GLU A 140 -5.49 2.22 3.17
N PRO A 141 -6.55 1.87 2.42
CA PRO A 141 -6.66 0.57 1.74
C PRO A 141 -5.66 0.40 0.60
N THR A 142 -4.99 1.47 0.17
CA THR A 142 -4.02 1.46 -0.94
C THR A 142 -2.69 2.04 -0.50
N ASN A 143 -1.58 1.54 -1.04
CA ASN A 143 -0.25 2.08 -0.78
C ASN A 143 0.08 3.33 -1.60
N ASN A 144 -0.95 4.06 -2.08
CA ASN A 144 -0.80 5.23 -2.93
C ASN A 144 0.09 6.31 -2.31
N SER A 145 0.01 6.52 -0.99
CA SER A 145 0.87 7.49 -0.29
C SER A 145 2.35 7.12 -0.41
N ALA A 146 2.69 5.86 -0.11
CA ALA A 146 4.06 5.35 -0.23
C ALA A 146 4.55 5.39 -1.69
N GLN A 147 3.72 4.99 -2.65
CA GLN A 147 4.07 5.06 -4.08
C GLN A 147 4.28 6.51 -4.55
N ARG A 148 3.43 7.45 -4.12
CA ARG A 148 3.59 8.89 -4.42
C ARG A 148 4.87 9.45 -3.80
N ALA A 149 5.21 9.06 -2.57
CA ALA A 149 6.44 9.49 -1.90
C ALA A 149 7.70 9.02 -2.64
N LEU A 150 7.67 7.81 -3.22
CA LEU A 150 8.80 7.26 -3.99
C LEU A 150 8.91 7.80 -5.42
N ARG A 151 7.80 8.27 -6.01
CA ARG A 151 7.74 8.68 -7.42
C ARG A 151 8.79 9.73 -7.81
N PRO A 152 9.09 10.78 -7.03
CA PRO A 152 10.15 11.74 -7.35
C PRO A 152 11.53 11.08 -7.46
N ALA A 153 11.85 10.13 -6.57
CA ALA A 153 13.12 9.42 -6.58
C ALA A 153 13.27 8.54 -7.82
N VAL A 154 12.19 7.84 -8.21
CA VAL A 154 12.16 6.99 -9.40
C VAL A 154 12.30 7.83 -10.68
N ILE A 155 11.58 8.95 -10.77
CA ILE A 155 11.67 9.87 -11.91
C ILE A 155 13.10 10.42 -12.02
N TRP A 156 13.69 10.88 -10.92
CA TRP A 156 15.06 11.36 -10.90
C TRP A 156 16.02 10.29 -11.41
N ARG A 157 15.96 9.08 -10.85
CA ARG A 157 16.84 7.97 -11.27
C ARG A 157 16.70 7.67 -12.76
N ASN A 158 15.49 7.67 -13.30
CA ASN A 158 15.26 7.38 -14.71
C ASN A 158 15.78 8.49 -15.62
N LEU A 159 15.61 9.77 -15.26
CA LEU A 159 16.06 10.91 -16.07
C LEU A 159 17.57 11.15 -15.97
N SER A 160 18.16 10.89 -14.80
CA SER A 160 19.58 11.15 -14.53
C SER A 160 20.45 9.89 -14.57
N PHE A 161 19.91 8.74 -14.98
CA PHE A 161 20.59 7.43 -14.99
C PHE A 161 21.16 6.98 -13.62
N GLY A 162 20.62 7.54 -12.53
CA GLY A 162 21.09 7.30 -11.16
C GLY A 162 22.38 8.03 -10.79
N SER A 163 22.88 7.76 -9.59
CA SER A 163 24.15 8.31 -9.10
C SER A 163 25.26 7.27 -9.24
N GLN A 164 26.41 7.68 -9.79
CA GLN A 164 27.58 6.81 -9.96
C GLN A 164 28.62 6.97 -8.84
N SER A 165 28.32 7.79 -7.82
CA SER A 165 29.18 8.01 -6.67
C SER A 165 28.37 8.01 -5.37
N GLN A 166 29.06 7.74 -4.26
CA GLN A 166 28.48 7.83 -2.92
C GLN A 166 28.00 9.26 -2.63
N ALA A 167 28.83 10.27 -2.93
CA ALA A 167 28.48 11.68 -2.77
C ALA A 167 27.21 12.07 -3.57
N GLY A 168 27.08 11.58 -4.80
CA GLY A 168 25.89 11.80 -5.61
C GLY A 168 24.64 11.14 -4.99
N SER A 169 24.79 9.92 -4.47
CA SER A 169 23.70 9.19 -3.82
C SER A 169 23.22 9.89 -2.55
N GLU A 170 24.15 10.40 -1.74
CA GLU A 170 23.86 11.18 -0.54
C GLU A 170 23.16 12.50 -0.86
N PHE A 171 23.63 13.21 -1.89
CA PHE A 171 23.00 14.44 -2.35
C PHE A 171 21.54 14.21 -2.77
N VAL A 172 21.29 13.20 -3.62
CA VAL A 172 19.93 12.85 -4.07
C VAL A 172 19.05 12.47 -2.88
N SER A 173 19.55 11.63 -1.97
CA SER A 173 18.83 11.23 -0.75
C SER A 173 18.42 12.43 0.12
N ARG A 174 19.35 13.36 0.36
CA ARG A 174 19.10 14.58 1.15
C ARG A 174 18.09 15.49 0.45
N MET A 175 18.24 15.73 -0.85
CA MET A 175 17.33 16.58 -1.62
C MET A 175 15.90 16.02 -1.67
N LEU A 176 15.76 14.71 -1.84
CA LEU A 176 14.45 14.05 -1.77
C LEU A 176 13.82 14.19 -0.38
N THR A 177 14.61 14.04 0.69
CA THR A 177 14.17 14.23 2.08
C THR A 177 13.68 15.66 2.33
N VAL A 178 14.46 16.67 1.90
CA VAL A 178 14.10 18.09 2.03
C VAL A 178 12.82 18.40 1.27
N ASN A 179 12.77 18.05 -0.02
CA ASN A 179 11.62 18.31 -0.88
C ASN A 179 10.35 17.64 -0.35
N HIS A 180 10.43 16.36 0.05
CA HIS A 180 9.27 15.63 0.56
C HIS A 180 8.75 16.23 1.88
N SER A 181 9.66 16.48 2.83
CA SER A 181 9.30 17.03 4.14
C SER A 181 8.67 18.42 4.03
N LEU A 182 9.25 19.31 3.23
CA LEU A 182 8.73 20.67 3.06
C LEU A 182 7.39 20.69 2.34
N LYS A 183 7.20 19.85 1.30
CA LYS A 183 5.91 19.72 0.63
C LYS A 183 4.81 19.22 1.56
N LEU A 184 5.09 18.22 2.40
CA LEU A 184 4.14 17.74 3.41
C LEU A 184 3.80 18.84 4.44
N GLN A 185 4.76 19.70 4.76
CA GLN A 185 4.57 20.83 5.67
C GLN A 185 3.97 22.08 5.02
N GLY A 186 3.68 22.07 3.70
CA GLY A 186 3.22 23.25 2.96
C GLY A 186 4.24 24.39 2.90
N ARG A 187 5.54 24.10 2.98
CA ARG A 187 6.63 25.08 2.96
C ARG A 187 7.32 25.13 1.59
N SER A 188 7.83 26.31 1.23
CA SER A 188 8.60 26.54 0.00
C SER A 188 9.95 25.83 0.04
N VAL A 189 10.22 24.99 -0.96
CA VAL A 189 11.49 24.28 -1.11
C VAL A 189 12.61 25.25 -1.48
N LEU A 190 12.33 26.20 -2.38
CA LEU A 190 13.32 27.17 -2.83
C LEU A 190 13.77 28.07 -1.69
N ASP A 191 12.84 28.57 -0.88
CA ASP A 191 13.18 29.48 0.23
C ASP A 191 14.03 28.76 1.28
N PHE A 192 13.68 27.52 1.62
CA PHE A 192 14.47 26.71 2.55
C PHE A 192 15.90 26.47 2.05
N LEU A 193 16.07 26.15 0.77
CA LEU A 193 17.40 25.92 0.19
C LEU A 193 18.21 27.22 0.15
N THR A 194 17.58 28.33 -0.24
CA THR A 194 18.23 29.65 -0.25
C THR A 194 18.71 30.03 1.15
N GLN A 195 17.85 29.91 2.17
CA GLN A 195 18.20 30.18 3.56
C GLN A 195 19.30 29.24 4.06
N SER A 196 19.26 27.97 3.70
CA SER A 196 20.29 26.99 4.06
C SER A 196 21.66 27.34 3.45
N CYS A 197 21.69 27.74 2.18
CA CYS A 197 22.91 28.18 1.51
C CYS A 197 23.45 29.50 2.07
N LEU A 198 22.58 30.45 2.41
CA LEU A 198 22.97 31.71 3.05
C LEU A 198 23.57 31.47 4.43
N ALA A 199 22.88 30.70 5.28
CA ALA A 199 23.37 30.37 6.63
C ALA A 199 24.74 29.68 6.58
N ALA A 200 24.91 28.71 5.68
CA ALA A 200 26.19 28.03 5.51
C ALA A 200 27.34 28.96 5.07
N ARG A 201 27.06 29.98 4.24
CA ARG A 201 28.06 30.98 3.81
C ARG A 201 28.41 31.97 4.91
N LEU A 202 27.44 32.32 5.75
CA LEU A 202 27.60 33.29 6.83
C LEU A 202 28.08 32.65 8.15
N GLY A 203 28.15 31.31 8.22
CA GLY A 203 28.46 30.59 9.45
C GLY A 203 27.34 30.64 10.48
N GLU A 204 26.10 30.90 10.05
CA GLU A 204 24.91 30.97 10.88
C GLU A 204 24.20 29.62 10.99
N GLN A 205 23.23 29.51 11.90
CA GLN A 205 22.43 28.31 12.02
C GLN A 205 21.46 28.15 10.83
N PRO A 206 21.43 26.98 10.17
CA PRO A 206 20.52 26.75 9.04
C PRO A 206 19.07 26.60 9.52
N PRO A 207 18.09 26.86 8.65
CA PRO A 207 16.68 26.65 8.97
C PRO A 207 16.40 25.19 9.28
N SER A 208 15.53 24.93 10.28
CA SER A 208 15.14 23.57 10.63
C SER A 208 14.21 22.94 9.59
N LEU A 209 14.49 21.68 9.26
CA LEU A 209 13.62 20.86 8.40
C LEU A 209 12.39 20.35 9.17
N SER A 210 12.52 20.07 10.47
CA SER A 210 11.38 19.78 11.35
C SER A 210 10.75 21.09 11.84
N ARG A 211 9.42 21.12 11.98
CA ARG A 211 8.78 22.16 12.78
C ARG A 211 9.15 21.90 14.24
N ALA A 212 9.56 22.94 14.97
CA ALA A 212 9.63 22.84 16.42
C ALA A 212 8.22 22.49 16.94
N CYS A 213 8.14 21.47 17.80
CA CYS A 213 6.92 21.19 18.55
C CYS A 213 6.59 22.34 19.50
#